data_AF-A0A8X6N954-F1
#
_entry.id   AF-A0A8X6N954-F1
#
_cell.length_a   1.000
_cell.length_b   1.000
_cell.length_c   1.000
_cell.angle_alpha   90.00
_cell.angle_beta   90.00
_cell.angle_gamma   90.00
#
_symmetry.space_group_name_H-M   'P 1'
#
loop_
_entity.id
_entity.type
_entity.pdbx_description
1 polymer ?
#
loop_
_entity_poly.entity_id
_entity_poly.type
_entity_poly.pdbx_seq_one_letter_code
_entity_poly.pdbx_strand_id
1 'polypeptide(L)'
;MDISSSLFRLETRERSTSRGPERRFRRRSASRNSAASKHRPPASLQLFAANGTVISTYGKCLLTLDLGLRRVFRWSFIFAVVSQTVIGADFHRHNGLLFDIRHECLVDSLTKLQTQGTVQQ
;
A
#
# COMPACT_ATOMS: atom_id res chain seq x y z
N MET A 1 37.08 2.97 7.55
CA MET A 1 36.59 2.41 8.83
C MET A 1 35.30 1.70 8.53
N ASP A 2 35.40 0.38 8.49
CA ASP A 2 34.28 -0.55 8.43
C ASP A 2 33.47 -0.44 9.72
N ILE A 3 32.15 -0.28 9.64
CA ILE A 3 31.25 -0.59 10.75
C ILE A 3 30.03 -1.31 10.16
N SER A 4 30.28 -2.55 9.75
CA SER A 4 29.25 -3.59 9.84
C SER A 4 28.96 -3.86 11.31
N SER A 5 27.72 -3.68 11.76
CA SER A 5 27.06 -4.54 12.77
C SER A 5 25.73 -3.94 13.25
N SER A 6 24.63 -4.52 12.81
CA SER A 6 23.49 -4.84 13.69
C SER A 6 22.54 -5.78 12.95
N LEU A 7 22.98 -7.04 12.86
CA LEU A 7 22.11 -8.19 12.66
C LEU A 7 21.11 -8.25 13.81
N PHE A 8 19.82 -8.09 13.52
CA PHE A 8 18.76 -8.49 14.43
C PHE A 8 18.67 -10.03 14.43
N ARG A 9 19.37 -10.63 15.39
CA ARG A 9 19.39 -12.07 15.68
C ARG A 9 18.03 -12.47 16.26
N LEU A 10 17.22 -13.22 15.49
CA LEU A 10 16.14 -14.04 16.03
C LEU A 10 16.63 -15.49 16.09
N GLU A 11 16.93 -15.90 17.32
CA GLU A 11 17.38 -17.22 17.69
C GLU A 11 16.17 -18.08 18.02
N THR A 12 15.78 -18.97 17.10
CA THR A 12 14.81 -20.04 17.40
C THR A 12 15.57 -21.31 17.77
N ARG A 13 15.50 -21.61 19.06
CA ARG A 13 16.11 -22.74 19.74
C ARG A 13 15.31 -24.02 19.45
N GLU A 14 15.82 -24.87 18.56
CA GLU A 14 15.28 -26.22 18.36
C GLU A 14 15.71 -27.11 19.55
N ARG A 15 14.74 -27.56 20.35
CA ARG A 15 14.94 -28.61 21.37
C ARG A 15 14.58 -29.96 20.76
N SER A 16 15.60 -30.75 20.50
CA SER A 16 15.52 -32.16 20.15
C SER A 16 14.93 -32.96 21.32
N THR A 17 13.82 -33.66 21.08
CA THR A 17 13.44 -34.83 21.89
C THR A 17 13.13 -35.99 20.96
N SER A 18 14.00 -36.99 21.01
CA SER A 18 13.88 -38.29 20.37
C SER A 18 12.94 -39.18 21.19
N ARG A 19 12.02 -39.90 20.53
CA ARG A 19 11.57 -41.26 20.90
C ARG A 19 10.53 -41.84 19.92
N GLY A 20 10.91 -42.94 19.24
CA GLY A 20 10.08 -44.15 19.09
C GLY A 20 9.09 -44.24 17.91
N PRO A 21 9.11 -45.34 17.12
CA PRO A 21 8.18 -45.55 16.00
C PRO A 21 6.96 -46.42 16.37
N GLU A 22 5.93 -46.36 15.52
CA GLU A 22 5.22 -47.48 14.85
C GLU A 22 3.66 -47.37 14.80
N ARG A 23 3.13 -47.71 13.61
CA ARG A 23 1.78 -48.26 13.28
C ARG A 23 0.64 -47.35 12.76
N ARG A 24 0.68 -47.20 11.43
CA ARG A 24 -0.32 -47.65 10.42
C ARG A 24 -1.83 -47.48 10.73
N PHE A 25 -2.48 -46.51 10.07
CA PHE A 25 -3.86 -46.67 9.58
C PHE A 25 -4.10 -45.96 8.24
N ARG A 26 -5.06 -46.52 7.48
CA ARG A 26 -5.29 -46.40 6.03
C ARG A 26 -5.94 -45.07 5.56
N ARG A 27 -5.62 -44.75 4.29
CA ARG A 27 -6.43 -44.09 3.23
C ARG A 27 -6.95 -42.66 3.46
N ARG A 28 -6.46 -41.74 2.63
CA ARG A 28 -7.25 -40.94 1.66
C ARG A 28 -6.31 -40.20 0.70
N SER A 29 -6.50 -40.42 -0.59
CA SER A 29 -5.95 -39.63 -1.67
C SER A 29 -6.49 -38.20 -1.56
N ALA A 30 -5.60 -37.24 -1.28
CA ALA A 30 -5.87 -35.82 -1.43
C ALA A 30 -4.70 -35.22 -2.20
N SER A 31 -4.87 -35.16 -3.52
CA SER A 31 -4.16 -34.20 -4.35
C SER A 31 -4.50 -32.80 -3.83
N ARG A 32 -3.47 -32.08 -3.37
CA ARG A 32 -3.33 -30.63 -3.44
C ARG A 32 -1.95 -30.30 -2.88
N ASN A 33 -0.94 -30.42 -3.73
CA ASN A 33 0.29 -29.65 -3.53
C ASN A 33 -0.12 -28.18 -3.69
N SER A 34 -0.49 -27.51 -2.60
CA SER A 34 -0.50 -26.05 -2.58
C SER A 34 0.96 -25.63 -2.61
N ALA A 35 1.46 -25.42 -3.82
CA ALA A 35 2.76 -24.84 -4.07
C ALA A 35 2.95 -23.67 -3.11
N ALA A 36 4.04 -23.74 -2.33
CA ALA A 36 4.49 -22.65 -1.49
C ALA A 36 4.34 -21.36 -2.28
N SER A 37 3.50 -20.44 -1.78
CA SER A 37 3.38 -19.09 -2.32
C SER A 37 4.76 -18.46 -2.20
N LYS A 38 5.55 -18.62 -3.25
CA LYS A 38 6.85 -17.97 -3.43
C LYS A 38 6.58 -16.51 -3.12
N HIS A 39 7.15 -16.00 -2.04
CA HIS A 39 7.07 -14.60 -1.66
C HIS A 39 7.64 -13.82 -2.84
N ARG A 40 6.79 -13.47 -3.80
CA ARG A 40 7.16 -12.60 -4.90
C ARG A 40 7.50 -11.28 -4.19
N PRO A 41 8.74 -10.79 -4.27
CA PRO A 41 9.04 -9.48 -3.75
C PRO A 41 7.99 -8.53 -4.33
N PRO A 42 7.41 -7.63 -3.52
CA PRO A 42 6.37 -6.73 -3.99
C PRO A 42 6.86 -6.09 -5.27
N ALA A 43 6.12 -6.28 -6.37
CA ALA A 43 6.50 -5.71 -7.65
C ALA A 43 6.69 -4.20 -7.44
N SER A 44 7.84 -3.68 -7.87
CA SER A 44 8.11 -2.24 -7.85
C SER A 44 6.96 -1.53 -8.56
N LEU A 45 6.24 -0.67 -7.83
CA LEU A 45 5.11 0.08 -8.39
C LEU A 45 5.69 1.06 -9.43
N GLN A 46 5.31 0.88 -10.69
CA GLN A 46 5.70 1.76 -11.79
C GLN A 46 4.49 2.56 -12.25
N LEU A 47 4.65 3.88 -12.37
CA LEU A 47 3.61 4.77 -12.86
C LEU A 47 3.81 5.04 -14.35
N PHE A 48 2.71 5.13 -15.07
CA PHE A 48 2.68 5.45 -16.50
C PHE A 48 1.75 6.62 -16.73
N ALA A 49 2.21 7.58 -17.54
CA ALA A 49 1.37 8.65 -18.03
C ALA A 49 0.41 8.15 -19.12
N ALA A 50 -0.60 8.96 -19.44
CA ALA A 50 -1.60 8.62 -20.46
C ALA A 50 -0.99 8.44 -21.87
N ASN A 51 0.16 9.07 -22.13
CA ASN A 51 0.93 8.90 -23.37
C ASN A 51 1.85 7.66 -23.35
N GLY A 52 1.76 6.82 -22.32
CA GLY A 52 2.55 5.59 -22.17
C GLY A 52 3.97 5.78 -21.64
N THR A 53 4.42 7.02 -21.37
CA THR A 53 5.76 7.24 -20.80
C THR A 53 5.81 6.84 -19.33
N VAL A 54 6.94 6.29 -18.91
CA VAL A 54 7.20 5.96 -17.50
C VAL A 54 7.37 7.24 -16.69
N ILE A 55 6.67 7.32 -15.56
CA ILE A 55 6.87 8.36 -14.57
C ILE A 55 7.80 7.81 -13.48
N SER A 56 8.98 8.41 -13.34
CA SER A 56 9.93 8.06 -12.30
C SER A 56 9.37 8.38 -10.91
N THR A 57 9.55 7.45 -9.97
CA THR A 57 9.06 7.59 -8.59
C THR A 57 10.20 7.47 -7.58
N TYR A 58 10.14 8.27 -6.51
CA TYR A 58 11.06 8.22 -5.38
C TYR A 58 10.62 7.25 -4.28
N GLY A 59 9.38 6.78 -4.33
CA GLY A 59 8.81 5.85 -3.36
C GLY A 59 7.51 6.36 -2.76
N LYS A 60 7.11 5.77 -1.62
CA LYS A 60 5.89 6.14 -0.90
C LYS A 60 6.23 6.90 0.37
N CYS A 61 5.41 7.89 0.72
CA CYS A 61 5.51 8.62 1.98
C CYS A 61 4.11 8.88 2.55
N LEU A 62 3.99 8.76 3.88
CA LEU A 62 2.75 9.04 4.60
C LEU A 62 2.63 10.54 4.82
N LEU A 63 1.65 11.18 4.18
CA LEU A 63 1.35 12.59 4.36
C LEU A 63 0.05 12.77 5.12
N THR A 64 -0.05 13.94 5.75
CA THR A 64 -1.24 14.41 6.43
C THR A 64 -1.73 15.64 5.67
N LEU A 65 -2.97 15.59 5.19
CA LEU A 65 -3.57 16.61 4.35
C LEU A 65 -4.76 17.23 5.07
N ASP A 66 -4.80 18.56 5.10
CA ASP A 66 -5.98 19.34 5.48
C ASP A 66 -6.55 19.96 4.19
N LEU A 67 -7.83 19.69 3.95
CA LEU A 67 -8.57 20.14 2.76
C LEU A 67 -9.60 21.22 3.11
N GLY A 68 -9.59 21.76 4.33
CA GLY A 68 -10.61 22.71 4.80
C GLY A 68 -11.95 22.05 5.16
N LEU A 69 -12.01 20.72 5.14
CA LEU A 69 -13.22 19.92 5.40
C LEU A 69 -13.38 19.56 6.90
N ARG A 70 -12.69 20.29 7.78
CA ARG A 70 -12.66 20.07 9.24
C ARG A 70 -12.28 18.63 9.65
N ARG A 71 -11.50 17.97 8.80
CA ARG A 71 -11.00 16.61 9.01
C ARG A 71 -9.60 16.51 8.43
N VAL A 72 -8.77 15.75 9.13
CA VAL A 72 -7.40 15.46 8.73
C VAL A 72 -7.37 14.14 7.96
N PHE A 73 -6.74 14.14 6.78
CA PHE A 73 -6.61 12.96 5.93
C PHE A 73 -5.17 12.45 5.94
N ARG A 74 -4.94 11.25 6.48
CA ARG A 74 -3.62 10.60 6.47
C ARG A 74 -3.56 9.55 5.37
N TRP A 75 -2.59 9.67 4.46
CA TRP A 75 -2.51 8.77 3.31
C TRP A 75 -1.07 8.56 2.81
N SER A 76 -0.80 7.35 2.30
CA SER A 76 0.51 6.99 1.73
C SER A 76 0.53 7.37 0.26
N PHE A 77 1.15 8.51 -0.06
CA PHE A 77 1.28 9.03 -1.43
C PHE A 77 2.55 8.52 -2.09
N ILE A 78 2.52 8.46 -3.42
CA ILE A 78 3.70 8.17 -4.23
C ILE A 78 4.34 9.49 -4.64
N PHE A 79 5.62 9.66 -4.33
CA PHE A 79 6.41 10.80 -4.78
C PHE A 79 6.95 10.50 -6.17
N ALA A 80 6.58 11.31 -7.14
CA ALA A 80 6.86 11.08 -8.54
C ALA A 80 7.35 12.36 -9.24
N VAL A 81 8.11 12.20 -10.31
CA VAL A 81 8.56 13.31 -11.16
C VAL A 81 7.40 13.70 -12.08
N VAL A 82 6.54 14.61 -11.61
CA VAL A 82 5.39 15.14 -12.35
C VAL A 82 5.38 16.67 -12.26
N SER A 83 4.88 17.34 -13.30
CA SER A 83 4.77 18.81 -13.33
C SER A 83 3.70 19.33 -12.38
N GLN A 84 2.59 18.61 -12.25
CA GLN A 84 1.48 18.93 -11.37
C GLN A 84 1.19 17.75 -10.46
N THR A 85 0.99 18.04 -9.17
CA THR A 85 0.60 17.03 -8.20
C THR A 85 -0.83 16.55 -8.48
N VAL A 86 -1.03 15.23 -8.35
CA VAL A 86 -2.33 14.61 -8.62
C VAL A 86 -2.75 13.83 -7.38
N ILE A 87 -3.98 14.05 -6.93
CA ILE A 87 -4.62 13.20 -5.92
C ILE A 87 -5.44 12.14 -6.66
N GLY A 88 -5.07 10.87 -6.48
CA GLY A 88 -5.73 9.77 -7.14
C GLY A 88 -7.16 9.53 -6.66
N ALA A 89 -7.97 8.90 -7.50
CA ALA A 89 -9.34 8.51 -7.15
C ALA A 89 -9.41 7.48 -6.01
N ASP A 90 -8.32 6.74 -5.78
CA ASP A 90 -8.14 5.82 -4.66
C ASP A 90 -8.19 6.54 -3.31
N PHE A 91 -7.51 7.69 -3.19
CA PHE A 91 -7.57 8.54 -2.00
C PHE A 91 -9.00 9.02 -1.75
N HIS A 92 -9.71 9.49 -2.77
CA HIS A 92 -11.08 9.98 -2.63
C HIS A 92 -12.03 8.87 -2.17
N ARG A 93 -11.97 7.71 -2.84
CA ARG A 93 -12.79 6.56 -2.50
C ARG A 93 -12.56 6.10 -1.07
N HIS A 94 -11.30 6.04 -0.63
CA HIS A 94 -10.98 5.62 0.73
C HIS A 94 -11.51 6.59 1.79
N ASN A 95 -11.42 7.90 1.51
CA ASN A 95 -11.75 8.93 2.50
C ASN A 95 -13.21 9.38 2.45
N GLY A 96 -14.00 8.90 1.47
CA GLY A 96 -15.39 9.29 1.29
C GLY A 96 -15.54 10.69 0.68
N LEU A 97 -14.59 11.10 -0.15
CA LEU A 97 -14.61 12.39 -0.83
C LEU A 97 -15.25 12.25 -2.22
N LEU A 98 -16.05 13.25 -2.60
CA LEU A 98 -16.75 13.32 -3.87
C LEU A 98 -16.34 14.59 -4.60
N PHE A 99 -15.95 14.45 -5.87
CA PHE A 99 -15.76 15.61 -6.74
C PHE A 99 -17.08 16.03 -7.35
N ASP A 100 -17.51 17.25 -7.07
CA ASP A 100 -18.57 17.90 -7.79
C ASP A 100 -17.95 18.81 -8.86
N ILE A 101 -17.82 18.27 -10.07
CA ILE A 101 -17.22 18.98 -11.21
C ILE A 101 -18.09 20.17 -11.61
N ARG A 102 -19.43 20.05 -11.50
CA ARG A 102 -20.35 21.11 -11.90
C ARG A 102 -20.22 22.33 -10.99
N HIS A 103 -20.04 22.08 -9.69
CA HIS A 103 -19.89 23.14 -8.69
C HIS A 103 -18.43 23.46 -8.36
N GLU A 104 -17.49 22.83 -9.07
CA GLU A 104 -16.04 22.97 -8.87
C GLU A 104 -15.62 22.80 -7.40
N CYS A 105 -16.25 21.87 -6.68
CA CYS A 105 -16.01 21.69 -5.25
C CYS A 105 -15.71 20.23 -4.90
N LEU A 106 -15.04 20.06 -3.76
CA LEU A 106 -14.79 18.77 -3.13
C LEU A 106 -15.73 18.62 -1.95
N VAL A 107 -16.57 17.59 -1.96
CA VAL A 107 -17.58 17.32 -0.93
C VAL A 107 -17.16 16.14 -0.08
N ASP A 108 -17.20 16.29 1.24
CA ASP A 108 -17.04 15.17 2.18
C ASP A 108 -18.40 14.50 2.42
N SER A 109 -18.50 13.22 2.07
CA SER A 109 -19.73 12.46 2.29
C SER A 109 -20.06 12.23 3.76
N LEU A 110 -19.08 12.27 4.66
CA LEU A 110 -19.26 12.08 6.11
C LEU A 110 -19.73 13.38 6.77
N THR A 111 -18.98 14.47 6.60
CA THR A 111 -19.26 15.75 7.27
C THR A 111 -20.25 16.62 6.52
N LYS A 112 -20.52 16.32 5.24
CA LYS A 112 -21.32 17.13 4.31
C LYS A 112 -20.75 18.53 4.06
N LEU A 113 -19.52 18.79 4.50
CA LEU A 113 -18.82 20.02 4.20
C LEU A 113 -18.25 19.96 2.79
N GLN A 114 -18.06 21.13 2.20
CA GLN A 114 -17.45 21.28 0.90
C GLN A 114 -16.38 22.36 0.92
N THR A 115 -15.35 22.16 0.09
CA THR A 115 -14.30 23.14 -0.18
C THR A 115 -14.34 23.47 -1.66
N GLN A 116 -14.25 24.76 -2.00
CA GLN A 116 -14.18 25.20 -3.39
C GLN A 116 -12.80 24.89 -3.97
N GLY A 117 -12.77 24.32 -5.18
CA GLY A 117 -11.57 24.17 -5.97
C GLY A 117 -11.12 25.52 -6.55
N THR A 118 -9.82 25.71 -6.69
CA THR A 118 -9.24 26.85 -7.40
C THR A 118 -8.25 26.33 -8.43
N VAL A 119 -8.21 26.95 -9.61
CA VAL A 119 -7.22 26.64 -10.64
C VAL A 119 -6.00 27.51 -10.39
N GLN A 120 -4.88 26.89 -10.05
CA GLN A 120 -3.58 27.57 -10.12
C GLN A 120 -3.14 27.59 -11.58
N GLN A 121 -2.99 28.81 -12.13
CA GLN A 121 -2.42 29.08 -13.45
C GLN A 121 -0.90 29.16 -13.38
#